data_AF-A0A944NUF4-F1
#
_entry.id   AF-A0A944NUF4-F1
#
_cell.length_a   1.000
_cell.length_b   1.000
_cell.length_c   1.000
_cell.angle_alpha   90.00
_cell.angle_beta   90.00
_cell.angle_gamma   90.00
#
_symmetry.space_group_name_H-M   'P 1'
#
loop_
_entity.id
_entity.type
_entity.pdbx_description
1 polymer ?
#
loop_
_entity_poly.entity_id
_entity_poly.type
_entity_poly.pdbx_seq_one_letter_code
_entity_poly.pdbx_strand_id
1 'polypeptide(L)'
;MPATLPALKPPDSPPEAPKPLRSRHEAFCQYFVLGGNATYAAINAGYTRKWSRNQGYRLMRQPAIQARIAAIRSTLARVYCLDPDVLLGKLEAVYQRAHENHHFHAAARAVEIQSRIARQAHPQAKAPPATFEDGRSPDRDAKMTTNDDILRPGTDGFAVDSMVYTKNAMQK
;
A
#
# COMPACT_ATOMS: atom_id res chain seq x y z
N MET A 1 -22.50 40.17 -38.20
CA MET A 1 -21.89 39.81 -36.91
C MET A 1 -21.11 38.52 -37.10
N PRO A 2 -19.79 38.51 -37.37
CA PRO A 2 -19.04 37.26 -37.31
C PRO A 2 -18.69 36.96 -35.85
N ALA A 3 -19.15 35.80 -35.38
CA ALA A 3 -18.88 35.28 -34.04
C ALA A 3 -17.42 34.81 -33.96
N THR A 4 -16.65 35.46 -33.08
CA THR A 4 -15.29 35.05 -32.73
C THR A 4 -15.35 33.77 -31.90
N LEU A 5 -14.96 32.64 -32.51
CA LEU A 5 -14.65 31.40 -31.80
C LEU A 5 -13.45 31.63 -30.87
N PRO A 6 -13.52 31.29 -29.56
CA PRO A 6 -12.34 31.32 -28.71
C PRO A 6 -11.45 30.12 -29.05
N ALA A 7 -10.18 30.41 -29.32
CA ALA A 7 -9.16 29.40 -29.62
C ALA A 7 -9.02 28.40 -28.46
N LEU A 8 -9.20 27.11 -28.78
CA LEU A 8 -8.87 26.00 -27.90
C LEU A 8 -7.37 26.04 -27.58
N LYS A 9 -7.02 26.19 -26.31
CA LYS A 9 -5.65 25.99 -25.83
C LYS A 9 -5.30 24.50 -25.98
N PRO A 10 -4.21 24.14 -26.68
CA PRO A 10 -3.86 22.74 -26.87
C PRO A 10 -3.51 22.07 -25.54
N PRO A 11 -3.94 20.80 -25.32
CA PRO A 11 -3.47 19.96 -24.23
C PRO A 11 -2.05 19.45 -24.54
N ASP A 12 -1.35 19.00 -23.50
CA ASP A 12 -0.02 18.37 -23.55
C ASP A 12 1.18 19.33 -23.49
N SER A 13 1.30 20.00 -22.33
CA SER A 13 2.64 20.32 -21.80
C SER A 13 3.17 19.07 -21.06
N PRO A 14 4.33 18.51 -21.44
CA PRO A 14 4.98 17.42 -20.73
C PRO A 14 5.20 17.78 -19.25
N PRO A 15 5.19 16.82 -18.30
CA PRO A 15 5.30 17.10 -16.87
C PRO A 15 6.57 17.93 -16.61
N GLU A 16 6.35 19.20 -16.26
CA GLU A 16 7.38 20.18 -15.99
C GLU A 16 8.36 19.60 -14.97
N ALA A 17 9.59 19.32 -15.42
CA ALA A 17 10.64 18.84 -14.55
C ALA A 17 10.75 19.78 -13.33
N PRO A 18 10.84 19.24 -12.10
CA PRO A 18 10.78 20.07 -10.90
C PRO A 18 11.92 21.09 -10.92
N LYS A 19 11.53 22.37 -10.93
CA LYS A 19 12.44 23.52 -10.90
C LYS A 19 13.52 23.33 -9.81
N PRO A 20 14.80 23.62 -10.10
CA PRO A 20 15.89 23.40 -9.15
C PRO A 20 15.60 24.05 -7.79
N LEU A 21 15.72 23.24 -6.74
CA LEU A 21 15.42 23.65 -5.37
C LEU A 21 16.49 24.64 -4.89
N ARG A 22 16.04 25.79 -4.36
CA ARG A 22 16.93 26.76 -3.70
C ARG A 22 17.52 26.12 -2.43
N SER A 23 18.75 26.49 -2.06
CA SER A 23 19.45 25.97 -0.88
C SER A 23 18.61 25.94 0.42
N ARG A 24 17.76 26.95 0.67
CA ARG A 24 16.85 26.97 1.84
C ARG A 24 15.73 25.92 1.78
N HIS A 25 15.24 25.59 0.59
CA HIS A 25 14.24 24.54 0.42
C HIS A 25 14.82 23.16 0.70
N GLU A 26 16.09 22.95 0.32
CA GLU A 26 16.81 21.72 0.63
C GLU A 26 16.98 21.54 2.15
N ALA A 27 17.46 22.57 2.85
CA ALA A 27 17.58 22.56 4.30
C ALA A 27 16.22 22.26 4.98
N PHE A 28 15.15 22.89 4.49
CA PHE A 28 13.80 22.61 4.97
C PHE A 28 13.42 21.12 4.81
N CYS A 29 13.70 20.51 3.66
CA CYS A 29 13.41 19.09 3.43
C CYS A 29 14.16 18.19 4.42
N GLN A 30 15.44 18.47 4.68
CA GLN A 30 16.25 17.70 5.63
C GLN A 30 15.70 17.76 7.05
N TYR A 31 15.44 18.97 7.58
CA TYR A 31 14.88 19.13 8.92
C TYR A 31 13.46 18.56 9.04
N PHE A 32 12.68 18.62 7.96
CA PHE A 32 11.34 18.05 7.94
C PHE A 32 11.35 16.52 8.03
N VAL A 33 12.29 15.85 7.34
CA VAL A 33 12.43 14.39 7.43
C VAL A 33 12.86 13.96 8.83
N LEU A 34 13.69 14.75 9.52
CA LEU A 34 14.13 14.46 10.89
C LEU A 34 13.00 14.62 11.93
N GLY A 35 12.23 15.71 11.86
CA GLY A 35 11.30 16.09 12.93
C GLY A 35 9.82 15.98 12.60
N GLY A 36 9.42 15.81 11.34
CA GLY A 36 8.02 15.76 10.89
C GLY A 36 7.22 17.06 11.08
N ASN A 37 7.83 18.12 11.61
CA ASN A 37 7.17 19.38 11.92
C ASN A 37 7.59 20.48 10.92
N ALA A 38 6.65 20.93 10.09
CA ALA A 38 6.89 21.94 9.06
C ALA A 38 7.28 23.31 9.61
N THR A 39 6.75 23.71 10.78
CA THR A 39 7.09 25.01 11.37
C THR A 39 8.51 24.97 11.93
N TYR A 40 8.86 23.88 12.63
CA TYR A 40 10.21 23.66 13.14
C TYR A 40 11.24 23.60 12.01
N ALA A 41 10.95 22.85 10.95
CA ALA A 41 11.82 22.75 9.77
C ALA A 41 12.03 24.11 9.09
N ALA A 42 11.00 24.95 9.01
CA ALA A 42 11.12 26.30 8.44
C ALA A 42 12.01 27.21 9.31
N ILE A 43 11.88 27.17 10.63
CA ILE A 43 12.73 27.97 11.53
C ILE A 43 14.20 27.58 11.32
N ASN A 44 14.51 26.28 11.32
CA ASN A 44 15.89 25.79 11.19
C ASN A 44 16.45 25.95 9.77
N ALA A 45 15.59 26.01 8.75
CA ALA A 45 15.99 26.36 7.39
C ALA A 45 16.28 27.86 7.20
N GLY A 46 16.15 28.67 8.26
CA GLY A 46 16.47 30.10 8.27
C GLY A 46 15.31 31.02 7.87
N TYR A 47 14.06 30.55 7.95
CA TYR A 47 12.91 31.44 7.82
C TYR A 47 12.65 32.19 9.15
N THR A 48 12.12 33.40 9.05
CA THR A 48 11.78 34.18 10.25
C THR A 48 10.69 33.48 11.06
N ARG A 49 10.84 33.45 12.39
CA ARG A 49 9.90 32.74 13.29
C ARG A 49 8.45 33.19 13.09
N LYS A 50 8.23 34.50 12.93
CA LYS A 50 6.90 35.10 12.68
C LYS A 50 6.20 34.53 11.45
N TRP A 51 6.94 34.20 10.39
CA TRP A 51 6.38 33.70 9.12
C TRP A 51 6.57 32.20 8.90
N SER A 52 7.32 31.50 9.77
CA SER A 52 7.71 30.11 9.59
C SER A 52 6.53 29.15 9.46
N ARG A 53 5.43 29.39 10.18
CA ARG A 53 4.19 28.59 10.06
C ARG A 53 3.59 28.69 8.66
N ASN A 54 3.44 29.90 8.15
CA ASN A 54 2.89 30.16 6.81
C ASN A 54 3.83 29.64 5.71
N GLN A 55 5.14 29.81 5.90
CA GLN A 55 6.14 29.29 4.97
C GLN A 55 6.14 27.76 4.93
N GLY A 56 6.15 27.10 6.09
CA GLY A 56 6.11 25.64 6.18
C GLY A 56 4.85 25.07 5.51
N TYR A 57 3.68 25.66 5.77
CA TYR A 57 2.43 25.27 5.11
C TYR A 57 2.51 25.44 3.57
N ARG A 58 3.05 26.55 3.10
CA ARG A 58 3.19 26.81 1.66
C ARG A 58 4.19 25.86 0.99
N LEU A 59 5.33 25.60 1.61
CA LEU A 59 6.36 24.68 1.11
C LEU A 59 5.83 23.25 1.02
N MET A 60 5.02 22.81 1.99
CA MET A 60 4.39 21.48 1.96
C MET A 60 3.43 21.27 0.81
N ARG A 61 2.86 22.33 0.23
CA ARG A 61 1.98 22.22 -0.94
C ARG A 61 2.73 22.23 -2.27
N GLN A 62 4.04 22.48 -2.25
CA GLN A 62 4.84 22.49 -3.48
C GLN A 62 5.22 21.05 -3.86
N PRO A 63 4.90 20.61 -5.09
CA PRO A 63 5.19 19.24 -5.51
C PRO A 63 6.69 18.93 -5.52
N ALA A 64 7.54 19.90 -5.86
CA ALA A 64 8.99 19.75 -5.83
C ALA A 64 9.53 19.45 -4.41
N ILE A 65 8.93 20.04 -3.37
CA ILE A 65 9.31 19.81 -1.96
C ILE A 65 8.86 18.41 -1.53
N GLN A 66 7.63 18.03 -1.87
CA GLN A 66 7.12 16.69 -1.56
C GLN A 66 7.95 15.59 -2.22
N ALA A 67 8.28 15.76 -3.51
CA ALA A 67 9.14 14.85 -4.24
C ALA A 67 10.53 14.74 -3.60
N ARG A 68 11.11 15.86 -3.14
CA ARG A 68 12.41 15.84 -2.46
C ARG A 68 12.36 15.12 -1.12
N ILE A 69 11.33 15.36 -0.32
CA ILE A 69 11.12 14.66 0.96
C ILE A 69 10.97 13.15 0.72
N ALA A 70 10.21 12.75 -0.30
CA ALA A 70 10.07 11.36 -0.67
C ALA A 70 11.42 10.74 -1.09
N ALA A 71 12.24 11.44 -1.88
CA ALA A 71 13.56 10.99 -2.28
C ALA A 71 14.54 10.85 -1.10
N ILE A 72 14.50 11.78 -0.13
CA ILE A 72 15.31 11.65 1.09
C ILE A 72 14.84 10.43 1.89
N ARG A 73 13.53 10.26 2.07
CA ARG A 73 12.96 9.09 2.79
C ARG A 73 13.32 7.77 2.13
N SER A 74 13.24 7.66 0.80
CA SER A 74 13.63 6.43 0.09
C SER A 74 15.12 6.15 0.22
N THR A 75 15.95 7.19 0.15
CA THR A 75 17.40 7.07 0.39
C THR A 75 17.69 6.54 1.79
N LEU A 76 17.04 7.11 2.81
CA LEU A 76 17.17 6.64 4.19
C LEU A 76 16.65 5.21 4.35
N ALA A 77 15.52 4.87 3.72
CA ALA A 77 14.97 3.52 3.78
C ALA A 77 15.94 2.49 3.22
N ARG A 78 16.62 2.82 2.10
CA ARG A 78 17.65 1.98 1.50
C ARG A 78 18.89 1.85 2.39
N VAL A 79 19.38 2.97 2.94
CA VAL A 79 20.59 2.98 3.80
C VAL A 79 20.37 2.20 5.08
N TYR A 80 19.21 2.34 5.71
CA TYR A 80 18.88 1.66 6.97
C TYR A 80 18.17 0.32 6.79
N CYS A 81 18.04 -0.17 5.56
CA CYS A 81 17.34 -1.42 5.25
C CYS A 81 15.94 -1.46 5.90
N LEU A 82 15.23 -0.34 5.88
CA LEU A 82 13.85 -0.15 6.33
C LEU A 82 12.84 -0.44 5.19
N ASP A 83 13.33 -0.99 4.09
CA ASP A 83 12.47 -1.48 3.02
C ASP A 83 11.56 -2.61 3.59
N PRO A 84 10.24 -2.56 3.34
CA PRO A 84 9.30 -3.55 3.86
C PRO A 84 9.74 -5.01 3.61
N ASP A 85 10.30 -5.30 2.43
CA ASP A 85 10.72 -6.65 2.06
C ASP A 85 11.93 -7.09 2.88
N VAL A 86 12.87 -6.17 3.12
CA VAL A 86 14.05 -6.45 3.94
C VAL A 86 13.69 -6.62 5.41
N LEU A 87 12.74 -5.82 5.92
CA LEU A 87 12.21 -5.98 7.28
C LEU A 87 11.44 -7.30 7.43
N LEU A 88 10.68 -7.71 6.42
CA LEU A 88 9.98 -8.99 6.40
C LEU A 88 10.96 -10.16 6.49
N GLY A 89 12.03 -10.15 5.68
CA GLY A 89 13.08 -11.18 5.72
C GLY A 89 13.81 -11.24 7.08
N LYS A 90 14.08 -10.09 7.71
CA LYS A 90 14.67 -10.05 9.07
C LYS A 90 13.72 -10.63 10.11
N LEU A 91 12.42 -10.34 10.02
CA LEU A 91 11.41 -10.89 10.93
C LEU A 91 11.22 -12.39 10.71
N GLU A 92 11.33 -12.87 9.48
CA GLU A 92 11.27 -14.30 9.17
C GLU A 92 12.41 -15.07 9.85
N ALA A 93 13.64 -14.52 9.80
CA ALA A 93 14.77 -15.11 10.52
C ALA A 93 14.53 -15.18 12.04
N VAL A 94 13.88 -14.16 12.63
CA VAL A 94 13.50 -14.15 14.05
C VAL A 94 12.41 -15.18 14.34
N TYR A 95 11.41 -15.30 13.47
CA TYR A 95 10.33 -16.28 13.58
C TYR A 95 10.88 -17.71 13.59
N GLN A 96 11.72 -18.05 12.60
CA GLN A 96 12.33 -19.38 12.50
C GLN A 96 13.14 -19.71 13.75
N ARG A 97 13.97 -18.76 14.22
CA ARG A 97 14.76 -18.95 15.44
C ARG A 97 13.88 -19.07 16.69
N ALA A 98 12.77 -18.35 16.78
CA ALA A 98 11.84 -18.46 17.92
C ALA A 98 11.08 -19.79 17.90
N HIS A 99 10.71 -20.27 16.72
CA HIS A 99 10.01 -21.54 16.52
C HIS A 99 10.92 -22.74 16.89
N GLU A 100 12.18 -22.73 16.43
CA GLU A 100 13.20 -23.72 16.82
C GLU A 100 13.38 -23.81 18.34
N ASN A 101 13.35 -22.66 19.03
CA ASN A 101 13.52 -22.57 20.48
C ASN A 101 12.20 -22.70 21.27
N HIS A 102 11.09 -23.07 20.61
CA HIS A 102 9.75 -23.20 21.21
C HIS A 102 9.21 -21.93 21.91
N HIS A 103 9.70 -20.75 21.54
CA HIS A 103 9.20 -19.46 22.04
C HIS A 103 8.01 -18.97 21.21
N PHE A 104 6.88 -19.67 21.33
CA PHE A 104 5.67 -19.42 20.52
C PHE A 104 5.09 -18.01 20.65
N HIS A 105 5.21 -17.39 21.82
CA HIS A 105 4.77 -16.01 22.02
C HIS A 105 5.56 -15.02 21.14
N ALA A 106 6.88 -15.18 21.06
CA ALA A 106 7.72 -14.35 20.19
C ALA A 106 7.40 -14.59 18.70
N ALA A 107 7.15 -15.84 18.33
CA ALA A 107 6.74 -16.21 16.97
C ALA A 107 5.39 -15.56 16.58
N ALA A 108 4.37 -15.64 17.44
CA ALA A 108 3.07 -15.00 17.18
C ALA A 108 3.19 -13.47 17.03
N ARG A 109 4.03 -12.84 17.87
CA ARG A 109 4.32 -11.40 17.76
C ARG A 109 5.02 -11.04 16.44
N ALA A 110 5.95 -11.88 15.97
CA ALA A 110 6.61 -11.67 14.68
C ALA A 110 5.58 -11.69 13.54
N VAL A 111 4.71 -12.69 13.50
CA VAL A 111 3.66 -12.83 12.47
C VAL A 111 2.69 -11.65 12.46
N GLU A 112 2.29 -11.16 13.64
CA GLU A 112 1.45 -9.96 13.73
C GLU A 112 2.14 -8.74 13.11
N ILE A 113 3.43 -8.53 13.41
CA ILE A 113 4.21 -7.41 12.85
C ILE A 113 4.39 -7.58 11.34
N GLN A 114 4.70 -8.78 10.86
CA GLN A 114 4.79 -9.10 9.43
C GLN A 114 3.48 -8.74 8.71
N SER A 115 2.32 -9.10 9.27
CA SER A 115 1.00 -8.78 8.69
C SER A 115 0.72 -7.28 8.57
N ARG A 116 1.20 -6.49 9.54
CA ARG A 116 1.05 -5.03 9.54
C ARG A 116 1.92 -4.39 8.45
N ILE A 117 3.16 -4.84 8.34
CA ILE A 117 4.10 -4.37 7.31
C ILE A 117 3.56 -4.70 5.92
N ALA A 118 3.07 -5.92 5.70
CA ALA A 118 2.49 -6.35 4.42
C ALA A 118 1.28 -5.48 4.01
N ARG A 119 0.39 -5.13 4.95
CA ARG A 119 -0.74 -4.21 4.67
C ARG A 119 -0.30 -2.80 4.32
N GLN A 120 0.79 -2.32 4.91
CA GLN A 120 1.32 -0.98 4.64
C GLN A 120 2.09 -0.94 3.32
N ALA A 121 2.75 -2.03 2.94
CA ALA A 121 3.51 -2.17 1.70
C ALA A 121 2.61 -2.42 0.48
N HIS A 122 1.53 -3.18 0.65
CA HIS A 122 0.49 -3.38 -0.37
C HIS A 122 -0.81 -2.73 0.10
N PRO A 123 -1.02 -1.42 -0.17
CA PRO A 123 -2.31 -0.80 0.08
C PRO A 123 -3.31 -1.52 -0.82
N GLN A 124 -4.17 -2.35 -0.23
CA GLN A 124 -5.27 -2.99 -0.93
C GLN A 124 -6.02 -1.91 -1.72
N ALA A 125 -5.94 -1.96 -3.04
CA ALA A 125 -6.80 -1.16 -3.90
C ALA A 125 -8.21 -1.50 -3.47
N LYS A 126 -8.92 -0.52 -2.91
CA LYS A 126 -10.28 -0.66 -2.37
C LYS A 126 -11.09 -1.44 -3.41
N ALA A 127 -11.39 -2.71 -3.10
CA ALA A 127 -12.18 -3.53 -4.00
C ALA A 127 -13.47 -2.73 -4.28
N PRO A 128 -13.88 -2.57 -5.56
CA PRO A 128 -15.16 -1.95 -5.85
C PRO A 128 -16.22 -2.68 -5.02
N PRO A 129 -17.20 -1.95 -4.45
CA PRO A 129 -18.25 -2.60 -3.68
C PRO A 129 -18.85 -3.68 -4.58
N ALA A 130 -18.82 -4.93 -4.12
CA ALA A 130 -19.48 -6.01 -4.81
C ALA A 130 -20.93 -5.57 -5.00
N THR A 131 -21.29 -5.23 -6.23
CA THR A 131 -22.68 -5.09 -6.64
C THR A 131 -23.25 -6.49 -6.47
N PHE A 132 -23.93 -6.69 -5.34
CA PHE A 132 -24.80 -7.83 -5.14
C PHE A 132 -25.94 -7.59 -6.13
N GLU A 133 -25.82 -8.19 -7.32
CA GLU A 133 -26.91 -8.25 -8.29
C GLU A 133 -28.06 -9.00 -7.62
N ASP A 134 -29.06 -8.24 -7.17
CA ASP A 134 -30.27 -8.76 -6.56
C ASP A 134 -31.04 -9.51 -7.65
N GLY A 135 -30.82 -10.82 -7.70
CA GLY A 135 -31.42 -11.73 -8.66
C GLY A 135 -32.93 -11.74 -8.50
N ARG A 136 -33.59 -10.86 -9.24
CA ARG A 136 -35.03 -10.88 -9.50
C ARG A 136 -35.44 -12.28 -9.95
N SER A 137 -36.12 -13.02 -9.06
CA SER A 137 -36.90 -14.21 -9.42
C SER A 137 -37.85 -13.86 -10.56
N PRO A 138 -37.89 -14.63 -11.66
CA PRO A 138 -39.07 -14.68 -12.49
C PRO A 138 -39.98 -15.81 -12.01
N ASP A 139 -41.26 -15.52 -12.10
CA ASP A 139 -42.38 -16.29 -11.63
C ASP A 139 -42.42 -17.75 -12.10
N ARG A 140 -43.10 -18.54 -11.28
CA ARG A 140 -43.53 -19.92 -11.54
C ARG A 140 -44.34 -19.96 -12.84
N ASP A 141 -44.11 -20.99 -13.65
CA ASP A 141 -45.13 -21.86 -14.26
C ASP A 141 -44.59 -22.59 -15.51
N ALA A 142 -44.02 -23.78 -15.31
CA ALA A 142 -43.85 -24.77 -16.38
C ALA A 142 -43.87 -26.20 -15.81
N LYS A 143 -45.08 -26.75 -15.84
CA LYS A 143 -45.56 -28.13 -15.72
C LYS A 143 -44.53 -29.27 -15.72
N MET A 144 -44.76 -30.18 -14.76
CA MET A 144 -44.42 -31.62 -14.74
C MET A 144 -44.32 -32.27 -16.13
N THR A 145 -43.32 -33.15 -16.31
CA THR A 145 -43.54 -34.61 -16.38
C THR A 145 -42.23 -35.38 -16.20
N THR A 146 -42.30 -36.41 -15.37
CA THR A 146 -41.66 -37.73 -15.52
C THR A 146 -40.14 -37.79 -15.69
N ASN A 147 -39.43 -38.21 -14.64
CA ASN A 147 -38.95 -39.59 -14.56
C ASN A 147 -38.57 -39.94 -13.12
N ASP A 148 -39.11 -41.08 -12.71
CA ASP A 148 -38.78 -41.87 -11.53
C ASP A 148 -37.32 -42.37 -11.56
N ASP A 149 -36.90 -42.96 -10.44
CA ASP A 149 -35.58 -43.52 -10.09
C ASP A 149 -34.57 -42.45 -9.65
N ILE A 150 -34.25 -42.30 -8.37
CA ILE A 150 -33.53 -43.30 -7.56
C ILE A 150 -33.85 -43.12 -6.07
N LEU A 151 -34.22 -44.24 -5.45
CA LEU A 151 -34.38 -44.42 -4.01
C LEU A 151 -33.00 -44.37 -3.29
N ARG A 152 -32.78 -43.30 -2.49
CA ARG A 152 -32.34 -43.34 -1.06
C ARG A 152 -30.86 -43.68 -0.71
N PRO A 153 -30.43 -43.55 0.57
CA PRO A 153 -29.71 -42.39 1.13
C PRO A 153 -28.29 -42.72 1.65
N GLY A 154 -27.49 -41.69 1.95
CA GLY A 154 -26.21 -41.88 2.66
C GLY A 154 -25.48 -40.56 2.89
N THR A 155 -25.71 -39.97 4.06
CA THR A 155 -24.77 -39.03 4.69
C THR A 155 -23.49 -39.79 4.99
N ASP A 156 -22.33 -39.30 4.54
CA ASP A 156 -21.04 -39.36 5.24
C ASP A 156 -19.93 -38.72 4.38
N GLY A 157 -19.09 -37.89 5.00
CA GLY A 157 -17.75 -37.57 4.50
C GLY A 157 -17.56 -36.20 3.84
N PHE A 158 -17.37 -35.16 4.65
CA PHE A 158 -16.54 -34.02 4.26
C PHE A 158 -15.10 -34.51 4.02
N ALA A 159 -14.71 -34.71 2.77
CA ALA A 159 -13.32 -34.90 2.37
C ALA A 159 -12.73 -33.53 1.99
N VAL A 160 -11.87 -32.98 2.85
CA VAL A 160 -10.98 -31.89 2.49
C VAL A 160 -9.78 -32.50 1.77
N ASP A 161 -9.76 -32.36 0.44
CA ASP A 161 -8.64 -32.78 -0.39
C ASP A 161 -7.35 -32.05 0.03
N SER A 162 -6.40 -32.85 0.52
CA SER A 162 -5.04 -32.45 0.80
C SER A 162 -4.30 -32.15 -0.51
N MET A 163 -4.15 -30.87 -0.84
CA MET A 163 -3.34 -30.46 -1.99
C MET A 163 -1.84 -30.49 -1.62
N VAL A 164 -1.21 -31.54 -2.13
CA VAL A 164 0.22 -31.83 -2.30
C VAL A 164 1.09 -30.58 -2.52
N TYR A 165 2.10 -30.36 -1.65
CA TYR A 165 3.31 -29.64 -2.04
C TYR A 165 4.46 -30.65 -2.20
N THR A 166 5.08 -30.56 -3.36
CA THR A 166 6.02 -31.50 -3.96
C THR A 166 7.36 -31.57 -3.21
N LYS A 167 7.80 -32.81 -2.94
CA LYS A 167 9.18 -33.16 -2.60
C LYS A 167 9.99 -33.25 -3.90
N ASN A 168 10.94 -32.33 -4.08
CA ASN A 168 12.08 -32.41 -4.99
C ASN A 168 13.16 -31.50 -4.36
N ALA A 169 14.43 -31.82 -4.21
CA ALA A 169 15.24 -32.99 -4.52
C ALA A 169 16.57 -32.78 -3.77
N MET A 170 17.15 -33.79 -3.13
CA MET A 170 18.58 -33.78 -2.84
C MET A 170 19.09 -35.22 -2.67
N GLN A 171 19.50 -35.80 -3.79
CA GLN A 171 20.51 -36.84 -3.83
C GLN A 171 21.87 -36.14 -3.97
N LYS A 172 22.77 -36.35 -3.01
CA LYS A 172 24.17 -36.73 -3.21
C LYS A 172 24.84 -36.99 -1.88
#